data_AF-A0A959AF08-F1
#
_entry.id   AF-A0A959AF08-F1
#
_cell.length_a   1.000
_cell.length_b   1.000
_cell.length_c   1.000
_cell.angle_alpha   90.00
_cell.angle_beta   90.00
_cell.angle_gamma   90.00
#
_symmetry.space_group_name_H-M   'P 1'
#
loop_
_entity.id
_entity.type
_entity.pdbx_description
1 polymer ?
#
loop_
_entity_poly.entity_id
_entity_poly.type
_entity_poly.pdbx_seq_one_letter_code
_entity_poly.pdbx_strand_id
1 'polypeptide(L)' 'MSTATPVLFLIFNRPDHTRRVFERIREAKPSQLFISADGPREHVASDPENCRLVRQIAGQVDWPCELNLNFSDRNLGCR' A
#
# COMPACT_ATOMS: atom_id res chain seq x y z
N MET A 1 -14.63 -7.45 -13.35
CA MET A 1 -15.35 -8.32 -12.40
C MET A 1 -14.80 -8.02 -11.03
N SER A 2 -15.63 -7.71 -10.03
CA SER A 2 -15.17 -7.53 -8.64
C SER A 2 -14.86 -8.92 -8.06
N THR A 3 -13.70 -9.09 -7.40
CA THR A 3 -13.40 -10.34 -6.69
C THR A 3 -14.04 -10.31 -5.30
N ALA A 4 -14.68 -11.42 -4.90
CA ALA A 4 -15.23 -11.56 -3.55
C ALA A 4 -14.14 -11.80 -2.49
N THR A 5 -12.95 -12.24 -2.92
CA THR A 5 -11.80 -12.51 -2.04
C THR A 5 -11.15 -11.19 -1.62
N PRO A 6 -11.00 -10.93 -0.30
CA PRO A 6 -10.24 -9.78 0.20
C PRO A 6 -8.77 -9.83 -0.20
N VAL A 7 -8.17 -8.66 -0.42
CA VAL A 7 -6.74 -8.53 -0.75
C VAL A 7 -6.02 -7.77 0.34
N LEU A 8 -4.88 -8.30 0.80
CA LEU A 8 -3.92 -7.59 1.64
C LEU A 8 -2.72 -7.16 0.80
N PHE A 9 -2.45 -5.86 0.79
CA PHE A 9 -1.32 -5.25 0.10
C PHE A 9 -0.31 -4.70 1.11
N LEU A 10 0.78 -5.44 1.30
CA LEU A 10 1.90 -5.06 2.17
C LEU A 10 2.91 -4.23 1.39
N ILE A 11 3.18 -3.01 1.87
CA ILE A 11 4.02 -2.03 1.16
C ILE A 11 5.02 -1.36 2.11
N PHE A 12 6.06 -0.78 1.52
CA PHE A 12 7.08 -0.03 2.26
C PHE A 12 7.55 1.21 1.50
N ASN A 13 8.66 1.13 0.75
CA ASN A 13 9.37 2.30 0.21
C ASN A 13 9.80 2.12 -1.27
N ARG A 14 9.12 1.29 -2.06
CA ARG A 14 9.43 1.06 -3.49
C ARG A 14 8.31 1.58 -4.41
N PRO A 15 8.24 2.90 -4.70
CA PRO A 15 7.13 3.52 -5.44
C PRO A 15 6.81 2.85 -6.77
N ASP A 16 7.81 2.54 -7.59
CA ASP A 16 7.59 1.96 -8.92
C ASP A 16 7.00 0.55 -8.87
N HIS A 17 7.42 -0.27 -7.90
CA HIS A 17 6.87 -1.60 -7.70
C HIS A 17 5.45 -1.52 -7.12
N THR A 18 5.25 -0.63 -6.14
CA THR A 18 3.92 -0.36 -5.58
C THR A 18 2.95 0.04 -6.67
N ARG A 19 3.32 0.95 -7.58
CA ARG A 19 2.48 1.37 -8.71
C ARG A 19 2.09 0.18 -9.58
N ARG A 20 3.08 -0.61 -10.03
CA ARG A 20 2.83 -1.76 -10.91
C ARG A 20 1.88 -2.80 -10.29
N VAL A 21 2.02 -3.07 -9.00
CA VAL A 21 1.12 -4.01 -8.29
C VAL A 21 -0.25 -3.38 -8.05
N PHE A 22 -0.29 -2.11 -7.64
CA PHE A 22 -1.54 -1.40 -7.38
C PHE A 22 -2.42 -1.30 -8.62
N GLU A 23 -1.85 -1.06 -9.81
CA GLU A 23 -2.64 -1.06 -11.06
C GLU A 23 -3.34 -2.41 -11.29
N ARG A 24 -2.70 -3.54 -10.95
CA ARG A 24 -3.34 -4.87 -11.05
C ARG A 24 -4.43 -5.07 -10.02
N ILE A 25 -4.24 -4.56 -8.80
CA ILE A 25 -5.28 -4.57 -7.76
C ILE A 25 -6.48 -3.73 -8.22
N ARG A 26 -6.23 -2.55 -8.80
CA ARG A 26 -7.23 -1.64 -9.34
C ARG A 26 -7.98 -2.23 -10.54
N GLU A 27 -7.30 -2.99 -11.41
CA GLU A 27 -7.94 -3.77 -12.49
C GLU A 27 -8.88 -4.85 -11.93
N ALA A 28 -8.46 -5.54 -10.85
CA ALA A 28 -9.24 -6.60 -10.20
C ALA A 28 -10.42 -6.08 -9.37
N LYS A 29 -10.37 -4.82 -8.91
CA LYS A 29 -11.43 -4.16 -8.14
C LYS A 29 -11.93 -5.01 -6.97
N PRO A 30 -11.08 -5.40 -6.01
CA PRO A 30 -11.54 -6.16 -4.84
C PRO A 30 -12.57 -5.34 -4.04
N SER A 31 -13.60 -6.01 -3.53
CA SER A 31 -14.60 -5.36 -2.68
C SER A 31 -14.06 -4.98 -1.30
N GLN A 32 -12.99 -5.65 -0.83
CA GLN A 32 -12.27 -5.34 0.38
C GLN A 32 -10.77 -5.27 0.09
N LEU A 33 -10.14 -4.15 0.44
CA LEU A 33 -8.70 -3.94 0.30
C LEU A 33 -8.10 -3.51 1.62
N PHE A 34 -7.15 -4.30 2.12
CA PHE A 34 -6.33 -3.98 3.27
C PHE A 34 -4.98 -3.49 2.78
N ILE A 35 -4.55 -2.32 3.22
CA ILE A 35 -3.22 -1.78 2.92
C ILE A 35 -2.49 -1.60 4.22
N SER A 36 -1.38 -2.32 4.37
CA SER A 36 -0.49 -2.16 5.52
C SER A 36 0.88 -1.71 5.06
N ALA A 37 1.32 -0.57 5.61
CA ALA A 37 2.55 0.09 5.21
C ALA A 37 3.46 0.30 6.41
N ASP A 38 4.70 -0.16 6.30
CA ASP A 38 5.70 0.13 7.33
C ASP A 38 6.14 1.61 7.27
N GLY A 39 6.72 2.10 8.36
CA GLY A 39 7.27 3.45 8.44
C GLY A 39 8.72 3.53 7.96
N PRO A 40 9.26 4.75 7.76
CA PRO A 40 10.64 4.95 7.35
C PRO A 40 11.63 4.37 8.38
N ARG A 41 12.80 3.93 7.90
CA ARG A 41 13.94 3.63 8.78
C ARG A 41 14.64 4.95 9.13
N GLU A 42 14.88 5.19 10.41
CA GLU A 42 15.43 6.48 10.92
C GLU A 42 16.73 6.92 10.23
N HIS A 43 17.56 5.96 9.80
CA HIS A 43 18.88 6.21 9.21
C HIS A 43 18.89 6.24 7.67
N VAL A 44 17.72 6.21 7.01
CA VAL A 44 17.63 6.19 5.54
C VAL A 44 16.90 7.43 5.03
N ALA A 45 17.66 8.42 4.55
CA ALA A 45 17.14 9.73 4.15
C ALA A 45 16.08 9.70 3.04
N SER A 46 16.09 8.68 2.16
CA SER A 46 15.09 8.52 1.11
C SER A 46 13.78 7.90 1.58
N ASP A 47 13.76 7.23 2.73
CA ASP A 47 12.60 6.48 3.18
C ASP A 47 11.37 7.37 3.45
N PRO A 48 11.47 8.55 4.10
CA PRO A 48 10.31 9.40 4.36
C PRO A 48 9.54 9.75 3.09
N GLU A 49 10.24 10.18 2.04
CA GLU A 49 9.61 10.54 0.76
C GLU A 49 9.08 9.31 0.02
N ASN A 50 9.86 8.22 -0.03
CA ASN A 50 9.42 6.99 -0.68
C ASN A 50 8.20 6.36 0.00
N CYS A 51 8.15 6.34 1.34
CA CYS A 51 6.99 5.88 2.10
C CYS A 51 5.77 6.77 1.84
N ARG A 52 5.95 8.10 1.77
CA ARG A 52 4.88 9.04 1.42
C ARG A 52 4.31 8.75 0.03
N LEU A 53 5.18 8.59 -0.97
CA LEU A 53 4.80 8.27 -2.35
C LEU A 53 4.07 6.92 -2.46
N VAL A 54 4.57 5.89 -1.77
CA VAL A 54 3.97 4.55 -1.75
C VAL A 54 2.57 4.57 -1.14
N ARG A 55 2.37 5.27 -0.01
CA ARG A 55 1.03 5.45 0.62
C ARG A 55 0.09 6.21 -0.30
N GLN A 56 0.58 7.27 -0.96
CA GLN A 56 -0.21 8.04 -1.92
C GLN A 56 -0.65 7.18 -3.11
N ILE A 57 0.24 6.38 -3.69
CA ILE A 57 -0.08 5.49 -4.83
C ILE A 57 -1.13 4.46 -4.41
N ALA A 58 -0.90 3.75 -3.30
CA ALA A 58 -1.76 2.66 -2.86
C ALA A 58 -3.15 3.15 -2.40
N GLY A 59 -3.27 4.43 -2.03
CA GLY A 59 -4.54 5.06 -1.64
C GLY A 59 -5.41 5.54 -2.80
N GLN A 60 -4.99 5.41 -4.06
CA GLN A 60 -5.74 5.86 -5.24
C GLN A 60 -6.89 4.92 -5.62
N VAL A 61 -7.70 4.54 -4.62
CA VAL A 61 -8.84 3.64 -4.79
C VAL A 61 -10.03 4.43 -5.33
N ASP A 62 -10.41 4.13 -6.57
CA ASP A 62 -11.45 4.84 -7.33
C ASP A 62 -12.64 3.94 -7.73
N TRP A 63 -12.80 2.81 -7.05
CA TRP A 63 -13.92 1.88 -7.22
C TRP A 63 -14.62 1.63 -5.87
N PRO A 64 -15.86 1.11 -5.86
CA PRO A 64 -16.53 0.70 -4.62
C PRO A 64 -15.71 -0.36 -3.89
N CYS A 65 -15.11 0.02 -2.77
CA CYS A 65 -14.17 -0.80 -2.01
C CYS A 65 -14.23 -0.43 -0.54
N GLU A 66 -14.33 -1.42 0.33
CA GLU A 66 -14.07 -1.27 1.75
C GLU A 66 -12.55 -1.21 1.98
N LEU A 67 -12.04 0.01 2.13
CA LEU A 67 -10.62 0.28 2.28
C LEU A 67 -10.23 0.32 3.76
N ASN A 68 -9.31 -0.56 4.14
CA ASN A 68 -8.74 -0.65 5.48
C ASN A 68 -7.26 -0.27 5.44
N LEU A 69 -6.86 0.74 6.20
CA LEU A 69 -5.49 1.27 6.20
C LEU A 69 -4.82 1.03 7.55
N ASN A 70 -3.59 0.51 7.53
CA ASN A 70 -2.74 0.35 8.71
C ASN A 70 -1.32 0.85 8.40
N PHE A 71 -0.99 2.06 8.82
CA PHE A 71 0.31 2.66 8.54
C PHE A 71 1.10 2.85 9.84
N SER A 72 2.34 2.39 9.84
CA SER A 72 3.28 2.61 10.94
C SER A 72 4.09 3.88 10.71
N ASP A 73 4.38 4.63 11.77
CA ASP A 73 5.25 5.83 11.69
C ASP A 73 6.75 5.50 11.64
N ARG A 74 7.11 4.28 12.03
CA ARG A 74 8.49 3.77 12.03
C ARG A 74 8.54 2.37 11.42
N ASN A 75 9.70 1.99 10.91
CA ASN A 75 9.94 0.64 10.44
C ASN A 75 9.88 -0.36 11.60
N LEU A 76 8.94 -1.30 11.57
CA LEU A 76 8.77 -2.35 12.58
C LEU A 76 9.64 -3.58 12.27
N GLY A 77 10.06 -3.73 11.02
CA GLY A 77 10.76 -4.91 10.53
C GLY A 77 9.85 -6.15 10.47
N CYS A 78 10.40 -7.27 9.99
CA CYS A 78 9.72 -8.56 10.03
C CYS A 78 10.25 -9.34 11.23
N ARG A 79 9.46 -9.41 12.31
CA ARG A 79 9.75 -10.21 13.50
C ARG A 79 8.71 -11.31 13.66
#